data_AF-A0A956T109-F1
#
_entry.id   AF-A0A956T109-F1
#
_cell.length_a   1.000
_cell.length_b   1.000
_cell.length_c   1.000
_cell.angle_alpha   90.00
_cell.angle_beta   90.00
_cell.angle_gamma   90.00
#
_symmetry.space_group_name_H-M   'P 1'
#
loop_
_entity.id
_entity.type
_entity.pdbx_description
1 polymer ?
#
loop_
_entity_poly.entity_id
_entity_poly.type
_entity_poly.pdbx_seq_one_letter_code
_entity_poly.pdbx_strand_id
1 'polypeptide(L)'
;MIDDSRLEEVVGRYAELTERLSDQALYDDPKAYKEVSVERAGLEELAEKAKEFLESKARLAQNKADLRAESDASMADLYKEEISDLEESLERLTE
;
A
#
# COMPACT_ATOMS: atom_id res chain seq x y z
N MET A 1 7.70 8.94 13.53
CA MET A 1 7.67 8.19 12.26
C MET A 1 6.89 6.93 12.51
N ILE A 2 5.80 6.73 11.80
CA ILE A 2 5.14 5.43 11.74
C ILE A 2 6.18 4.45 11.15
N ASP A 3 6.33 3.29 11.76
CA ASP A 3 7.28 2.27 11.32
C ASP A 3 6.69 1.59 10.08
N ASP A 4 7.39 1.67 8.94
CA ASP A 4 6.94 1.05 7.69
C ASP A 4 6.66 -0.45 7.91
N SER A 5 7.42 -1.10 8.81
CA SER A 5 7.23 -2.51 9.15
C SER A 5 5.83 -2.82 9.70
N ARG A 6 5.23 -1.88 10.44
CA ARG A 6 3.87 -2.05 10.97
C ARG A 6 2.81 -1.90 9.89
N LEU A 7 3.06 -1.03 8.91
CA LEU A 7 2.17 -0.87 7.76
C LEU A 7 2.23 -2.12 6.88
N GLU A 8 3.45 -2.64 6.65
CA GLU A 8 3.67 -3.90 5.93
C GLU A 8 3.00 -5.09 6.63
N GLU A 9 3.05 -5.17 7.97
CA GLU A 9 2.35 -6.20 8.75
C GLU A 9 0.83 -6.13 8.54
N VAL A 10 0.23 -4.94 8.58
CA VAL A 10 -1.21 -4.77 8.36
C VAL A 10 -1.61 -5.17 6.94
N VAL A 11 -0.85 -4.71 5.93
CA VAL A 11 -1.08 -5.08 4.52
C VAL A 11 -0.95 -6.59 4.33
N GLY A 12 0.09 -7.20 4.90
CA GLY A 12 0.34 -8.64 4.84
C GLY A 12 -0.79 -9.44 5.50
N ARG A 13 -1.24 -9.02 6.68
CA ARG A 13 -2.34 -9.69 7.39
C ARG A 13 -3.65 -9.59 6.62
N TYR A 14 -3.96 -8.43 6.06
CA TYR A 14 -5.13 -8.24 5.21
C TYR A 14 -5.09 -9.14 3.96
N ALA A 15 -3.93 -9.25 3.31
CA ALA A 15 -3.74 -10.13 2.16
C ALA A 15 -3.93 -11.61 2.53
N GLU A 16 -3.35 -12.07 3.64
CA GLU A 16 -3.52 -13.44 4.15
C GLU A 16 -4.99 -13.77 4.40
N LEU A 17 -5.73 -12.88 5.08
CA LEU A 17 -7.16 -13.09 5.35
C LEU A 17 -7.99 -13.10 4.07
N THR A 18 -7.64 -12.27 3.09
CA THR A 18 -8.29 -12.24 1.78
C THR A 18 -8.04 -13.53 0.98
N GLU A 19 -6.82 -14.05 1.02
CA GLU A 19 -6.47 -15.34 0.42
C GLU A 19 -7.25 -16.48 1.09
N ARG A 20 -7.31 -16.50 2.42
CA ARG A 20 -8.09 -17.50 3.17
C ARG A 20 -9.58 -17.49 2.83
N LEU A 21 -10.19 -16.33 2.57
CA LEU A 21 -11.59 -16.24 2.14
C LEU A 21 -11.84 -16.78 0.73
N SER A 22 -10.78 -16.93 -0.06
CA SER A 22 -10.80 -17.52 -1.39
C SER A 22 -10.65 -19.05 -1.36
N ASP A 23 -10.30 -19.62 -0.21
CA ASP A 23 -10.17 -21.08 0.00
C ASP A 23 -11.55 -21.73 0.14
N GLN A 24 -11.83 -22.72 -0.72
CA GLN A 24 -13.09 -23.45 -0.70
C GLN A 24 -13.29 -24.26 0.59
N ALA A 25 -12.22 -24.72 1.24
CA ALA A 25 -12.30 -25.46 2.49
C ALA A 25 -12.86 -24.61 3.65
N LEU A 26 -12.75 -23.28 3.56
CA LEU A 26 -13.30 -22.37 4.57
C LEU A 26 -14.83 -22.28 4.48
N TYR A 27 -15.43 -22.56 3.32
CA TYR A 27 -16.89 -22.53 3.16
C TYR A 27 -17.59 -23.68 3.91
N ASP A 28 -16.87 -24.78 4.17
CA ASP A 28 -17.38 -25.91 4.95
C ASP A 28 -17.42 -25.61 6.46
N ASP A 29 -16.78 -24.53 6.92
CA ASP A 29 -16.84 -24.04 8.31
C ASP A 29 -17.39 -22.59 8.36
N PRO A 30 -18.73 -22.42 8.47
CA PRO A 30 -19.36 -21.11 8.54
C PRO A 30 -18.89 -20.24 9.71
N LYS A 31 -18.41 -20.85 10.80
CA LYS A 31 -17.91 -20.11 11.96
C LYS A 31 -16.55 -19.50 11.63
N ALA A 32 -15.62 -20.31 11.12
CA ALA A 32 -14.31 -19.83 10.68
C ALA A 32 -14.43 -18.80 9.55
N TYR A 33 -15.33 -19.02 8.58
CA TYR A 33 -15.61 -18.06 7.52
C TYR A 33 -16.04 -16.68 8.06
N LYS A 34 -16.94 -16.68 9.04
CA LYS A 34 -17.41 -15.44 9.68
C LYS A 34 -16.29 -14.73 10.44
N GLU A 35 -15.48 -15.47 11.20
CA GLU A 35 -14.36 -14.91 11.96
C GLU A 35 -13.34 -14.23 11.03
N VAL A 36 -12.91 -14.91 9.97
CA VAL A 36 -11.98 -14.37 8.97
C VAL A 36 -12.58 -13.16 8.25
N SER A 37 -13.87 -13.22 7.90
CA SER A 37 -14.57 -12.10 7.22
C SER A 37 -14.59 -10.83 8.08
N VAL A 38 -14.89 -10.96 9.37
CA VAL A 38 -14.94 -9.84 10.32
C VAL A 38 -13.54 -9.27 10.56
N GLU A 39 -12.53 -10.14 10.74
CA GLU A 39 -11.14 -9.71 10.91
C GLU A 39 -10.65 -8.94 9.67
N ARG A 40 -10.87 -9.48 8.46
CA ARG A 40 -10.49 -8.83 7.19
C ARG A 40 -11.14 -7.46 7.04
N ALA A 41 -12.46 -7.38 7.28
CA ALA A 41 -13.20 -6.12 7.17
C ALA A 41 -12.71 -5.07 8.18
N GLY A 42 -12.29 -5.48 9.38
CA GLY A 42 -11.71 -4.58 10.37
C GLY A 42 -10.34 -4.00 9.99
N LEU A 43 -9.63 -4.66 9.07
CA LEU A 43 -8.31 -4.22 8.58
C LEU A 43 -8.37 -3.48 7.24
N GLU A 44 -9.47 -3.59 6.50
CA GLU A 44 -9.59 -3.13 5.10
C GLU A 44 -9.15 -1.68 4.90
N GLU A 45 -9.76 -0.73 5.61
CA GLU A 45 -9.44 0.70 5.44
C GLU A 45 -7.97 1.00 5.78
N LEU A 46 -7.45 0.42 6.87
CA LEU A 46 -6.07 0.66 7.28
C LEU A 46 -5.09 0.01 6.31
N ALA A 47 -5.37 -1.20 5.84
CA ALA A 47 -4.53 -1.92 4.89
C ALA A 47 -4.50 -1.23 3.53
N GLU A 48 -5.63 -0.69 3.06
CA GLU A 48 -5.69 0.07 1.81
C GLU A 48 -4.86 1.35 1.89
N LYS A 49 -5.05 2.15 2.94
CA LYS A 49 -4.26 3.38 3.17
C LYS A 49 -2.77 3.06 3.35
N ALA A 50 -2.45 2.02 4.12
CA ALA A 50 -1.07 1.57 4.33
C ALA A 50 -0.40 1.15 3.03
N LYS A 51 -1.12 0.38 2.20
CA LYS A 51 -0.64 -0.05 0.88
C LYS A 51 -0.39 1.16 -0.03
N GLU A 52 -1.35 2.09 -0.12
CA GLU A 52 -1.22 3.29 -0.94
C GLU A 52 -0.02 4.16 -0.49
N PHE A 53 0.16 4.31 0.82
CA PHE A 53 1.29 5.05 1.39
C PHE A 53 2.63 4.39 1.04
N LEU A 54 2.76 3.07 1.27
CA LEU A 54 3.99 2.33 0.98
C LEU A 54 4.32 2.34 -0.52
N GLU A 55 3.33 2.15 -1.39
CA GLU A 55 3.50 2.22 -2.84
C GLU A 55 3.91 3.63 -3.30
N SER A 56 3.27 4.68 -2.79
CA SER A 56 3.61 6.07 -3.12
C SER A 56 5.02 6.43 -2.66
N LYS A 57 5.44 5.95 -1.48
CA LYS A 57 6.80 6.13 -0.97
C LYS A 57 7.84 5.41 -1.81
N ALA A 58 7.54 4.19 -2.26
CA ALA A 58 8.41 3.43 -3.16
C ALA A 58 8.54 4.12 -4.53
N ARG A 59 7.42 4.58 -5.12
CA ARG A 59 7.42 5.34 -6.39
C ARG A 59 8.19 6.64 -6.25
N LEU A 60 8.03 7.37 -5.14
CA LEU A 60 8.77 8.61 -4.89
C LEU A 60 10.28 8.35 -4.85
N ALA A 61 10.71 7.28 -4.17
CA ALA A 61 12.11 6.90 -4.12
C ALA A 61 12.65 6.52 -5.50
N GLN A 62 11.86 5.79 -6.30
CA GLN A 62 12.22 5.40 -7.66
C GLN A 62 12.33 6.62 -8.59
N ASN A 63 11.31 7.49 -8.62
CA ASN A 63 11.34 8.71 -9.43
C ASN A 63 12.48 9.65 -9.04
N LYS A 64 12.83 9.74 -7.75
CA LYS A 64 14.02 10.49 -7.29
C LYS A 64 15.33 9.86 -7.76
N ALA A 65 15.39 8.54 -7.88
CA ALA A 65 16.55 7.85 -8.43
C ALA A 65 16.66 8.05 -9.95
N ASP A 66 15.54 7.94 -10.66
CA ASP A 66 15.47 8.12 -12.12
C ASP A 66 15.80 9.56 -12.51
N LEU A 67 15.27 10.56 -11.80
CA LEU A 67 15.63 11.97 -12.01
C LEU A 67 17.13 12.23 -11.85
N ARG A 68 17.83 11.52 -10.95
CA ARG A 68 19.28 11.65 -10.77
C ARG A 68 20.08 10.99 -11.90
N ALA A 69 19.51 9.96 -12.52
CA ALA A 69 20.13 9.23 -13.63
C ALA A 69 19.79 9.87 -14.99
N GLU A 70 18.74 10.69 -15.05
CA GLU A 70 18.26 11.32 -16.28
C GLU A 70 19.14 12.49 -16.73
N SER A 71 19.34 12.59 -18.04
CA SER A 71 20.13 13.63 -18.70
C SER A 71 19.31 14.49 -19.67
N ASP A 72 18.15 14.00 -20.11
CA ASP A 72 17.20 14.75 -20.92
C ASP A 72 16.37 15.69 -20.04
N ALA A 73 16.42 16.99 -20.35
CA ALA A 73 15.74 18.02 -19.56
C ALA A 73 14.21 17.88 -19.57
N SER A 74 13.63 17.41 -20.67
CA SER A 74 12.17 17.23 -20.77
C SER A 74 11.71 16.05 -19.92
N MET A 75 12.47 14.95 -19.90
CA MET A 75 12.18 13.80 -19.03
C MET A 75 12.41 14.15 -17.55
N ALA A 76 13.46 14.93 -17.24
CA ALA A 76 13.72 15.39 -15.90
C ALA A 76 12.59 16.27 -15.32
N ASP A 77 11.93 17.08 -16.15
CA ASP A 77 10.79 17.89 -15.69
C ASP A 77 9.55 17.03 -15.41
N LEU A 78 9.31 15.97 -16.20
CA LEU A 78 8.24 15.00 -15.91
C LEU A 78 8.44 14.31 -14.55
N TYR A 79 9.67 13.86 -14.26
CA TYR A 79 9.96 13.23 -12.97
C TYR A 79 9.78 14.20 -11.79
N LYS A 80 10.09 15.49 -11.96
CA LYS A 80 9.88 16.50 -10.89
C LYS A 80 8.40 16.73 -10.61
N GLU A 81 7.58 16.78 -11.66
CA GLU A 81 6.12 16.89 -11.52
C GLU A 81 5.57 15.68 -10.77
N GLU A 82 5.94 14.47 -11.19
CA GLU A 82 5.49 13.23 -10.52
C GLU A 82 5.98 13.14 -9.06
N ILE A 83 7.21 13.58 -8.78
CA ILE A 83 7.74 13.69 -7.40
C ILE A 83 6.87 14.63 -6.56
N SER A 84 6.48 15.79 -7.10
CA SER A 84 5.64 16.76 -6.40
C SER A 84 4.27 16.17 -6.07
N ASP A 85 3.62 15.54 -7.04
CA ASP A 85 2.30 14.91 -6.86
C ASP A 85 2.34 13.78 -5.82
N LEU A 86 3.42 12.98 -5.83
CA LEU A 86 3.64 11.91 -4.86
C LEU A 86 3.89 12.45 -3.45
N GLU A 87 4.63 13.56 -3.31
CA GLU A 87 4.86 14.22 -2.03
C GLU A 87 3.56 14.77 -1.43
N GLU A 88 2.72 15.43 -2.23
CA GLU A 88 1.39 15.91 -1.81
C GLU A 88 0.45 14.74 -1.42
N SER A 89 0.48 13.65 -2.19
CA SER A 89 -0.32 12.45 -1.89
C SER A 89 0.10 11.81 -0.58
N LEU A 90 1.42 11.71 -0.32
CA LEU A 90 1.95 11.19 0.93
C LEU A 90 1.58 12.07 2.13
N GLU A 91 1.60 13.40 1.98
CA GLU A 91 1.17 14.31 3.04
C GLU A 91 -0.30 14.05 3.41
N ARG A 92 -1.19 13.98 2.40
CA ARG A 92 -2.62 13.69 2.58
C ARG A 92 -2.92 12.32 3.20
N LEU A 93 -2.08 11.32 2.96
CA LEU A 93 -2.24 9.98 3.53
C LEU A 93 -1.78 9.89 5.00
N THR A 94 -1.00 10.87 5.45
CA THR A 94 -0.46 10.92 6.83
C THR A 94 -1.15 11.91 7.75
N GLU A 95 -2.03 12.75 7.22
CA GLU A 95 -2.90 13.68 7.97
C GLU A 95 -4.09 12.96 8.63
#